data_AF-A0A915K7C1-F1
#
_entry.id   AF-A0A915K7C1-F1
#
_cell.length_a   1.000
_cell.length_b   1.000
_cell.length_c   1.000
_cell.angle_alpha   90.00
_cell.angle_beta   90.00
_cell.angle_gamma   90.00
#
_symmetry.space_group_name_H-M   'P 1'
#
loop_
_entity.id
_entity.type
_entity.pdbx_description
1 polymer ?
#
loop_
_entity_poly.entity_id
_entity_poly.type
_entity_poly.pdbx_seq_one_letter_code
_entity_poly.pdbx_strand_id
1 'polypeptide(L)' 'NINFRTAERVKQEFGTIDILINNAGIVSGKDIFECPDEKIAKVMNVNTMAHIW' A
#
# COMPACT_ATOMS: atom_id res chain seq x y z
N ASN A 1 -2.77 -10.68 -7.61
CA ASN A 1 -2.37 -9.53 -6.77
C ASN A 1 -0.92 -9.71 -6.34
N ILE A 2 -0.06 -8.73 -6.60
CA ILE A 2 1.41 -8.87 -6.50
C ILE A 2 1.87 -9.05 -5.03
N ASN A 3 1.08 -8.58 -4.05
CA ASN A 3 1.41 -8.64 -2.62
C ASN A 3 1.55 -10.07 -2.08
N PHE A 4 0.64 -10.98 -2.43
CA PHE A 4 0.66 -12.35 -1.90
C PHE A 4 1.90 -13.14 -2.34
N ARG A 5 2.37 -12.94 -3.58
CA ARG A 5 3.57 -13.63 -4.07
C ARG A 5 4.81 -13.25 -3.28
N THR A 6 4.96 -11.97 -2.95
CA THR A 6 6.09 -11.48 -2.16
C THR A 6 6.00 -11.96 -0.72
N ALA A 7 4.80 -11.93 -0.11
CA ALA A 7 4.58 -12.43 1.24
C ALA A 7 4.94 -13.93 1.37
N GLU A 8 4.49 -14.76 0.43
CA GLU A 8 4.82 -16.20 0.42
C GLU A 8 6.32 -16.44 0.28
N ARG A 9 6.99 -15.72 -0.61
CA ARG A 9 8.45 -15.83 -0.77
C ARG A 9 9.20 -15.46 0.51
N VAL A 10 8.84 -14.34 1.15
CA VAL A 10 9.49 -13.89 2.39
C VAL A 10 9.25 -14.90 3.52
N LYS A 11 8.05 -15.48 3.62
CA LYS A 11 7.74 -16.52 4.60
C LYS A 11 8.55 -17.81 4.38
N GLN A 12 8.79 -18.18 3.12
CA GLN A 12 9.64 -19.32 2.77
C GLN A 12 11.12 -19.08 3.12
N GLU A 13 11.61 -17.86 2.91
CA GLU A 13 13.01 -17.51 3.15
C GLU A 13 13.33 -17.27 4.64
N PHE A 14 12.40 -16.68 5.41
CA PHE A 14 12.67 -16.18 6.76
C PHE A 14 11.76 -16.78 7.84
N GLY A 15 10.75 -17.57 7.48
CA GLY A 15 9.82 -18.18 8.43
C GLY A 15 8.69 -17.24 8.87
N THR A 16 8.35 -17.28 10.16
CA THR A 16 7.25 -16.48 10.73
C THR A 16 7.58 -14.99 10.70
N ILE A 17 6.57 -14.16 10.42
CA ILE A 17 6.67 -12.70 10.43
C ILE A 17 5.86 -12.17 11.60
N ASP A 18 6.54 -11.56 12.57
CA ASP A 18 5.91 -11.03 13.79
C ASP A 18 5.43 -9.59 13.63
N ILE A 19 6.05 -8.82 12.73
CA ILE A 19 5.78 -7.38 12.56
C ILE A 19 5.66 -7.07 11.07
N LEU A 20 4.54 -6.44 10.69
CA LEU A 20 4.32 -5.85 9.37
C LEU A 20 4.39 -4.32 9.48
N ILE A 21 5.22 -3.69 8.65
CA ILE A 21 5.34 -2.23 8.59
C ILE A 21 4.87 -1.73 7.21
N ASN A 22 3.68 -1.15 7.16
CA ASN A 22 3.13 -0.53 5.94
C ASN A 22 3.57 0.92 5.81
N ASN A 23 4.85 1.15 5.51
CA ASN A 23 5.42 2.50 5.44
C ASN A 23 5.21 3.22 4.09
N ALA A 24 4.74 2.52 3.05
CA ALA A 24 4.56 3.14 1.74
C ALA A 24 3.45 4.20 1.79
N GLY A 25 3.75 5.41 1.28
CA GLY A 25 2.80 6.52 1.23
C GLY A 25 3.08 7.46 0.06
N ILE A 26 2.01 8.02 -0.50
CA ILE A 26 2.07 9.08 -1.52
C ILE A 26 1.13 10.24 -1.18
N VAL A 27 1.43 11.43 -1.69
CA VAL A 27 0.62 12.63 -1.48
C VAL A 27 0.33 13.31 -2.83
N SER A 28 -0.89 13.84 -3.00
CA SER A 28 -1.28 14.55 -4.23
C SER A 28 -0.75 16.00 -4.27
N GLY A 29 -0.61 16.63 -3.10
CA GLY A 29 -0.24 18.03 -2.94
C GLY A 29 -1.30 19.03 -3.40
N LYS A 30 -2.54 18.57 -3.62
CA LYS A 30 -3.67 19.38 -4.11
C LYS A 30 -4.82 19.37 -3.12
N ASP A 31 -5.60 20.45 -3.11
CA ASP A 31 -6.88 20.50 -2.41
C ASP A 31 -7.86 19.48 -2.99
N ILE A 32 -8.77 19.01 -2.13
CA ILE A 32 -9.63 17.86 -2.45
C ILE A 32 -10.48 18.08 -3.71
N PHE A 33 -10.99 19.29 -3.93
CA PHE A 33 -11.84 19.62 -5.08
C PHE A 33 -11.06 19.95 -6.36
N GLU A 34 -9.74 20.13 -6.27
CA GLU A 34 -8.87 20.41 -7.41
C GLU A 34 -7.98 19.21 -7.79
N CYS A 35 -8.05 18.14 -7.00
CA CYS A 35 -7.27 16.93 -7.18
C CYS A 35 -7.95 16.04 -8.24
N PRO A 36 -7.24 15.65 -9.32
CA PRO A 36 -7.75 14.69 -10.27
C PRO A 36 -8.14 13.37 -9.59
N ASP A 37 -9.28 12.79 -9.96
CA ASP A 37 -9.81 11.55 -9.39
C ASP A 37 -8.77 10.42 -9.40
N GLU A 38 -7.98 10.30 -10.46
CA GLU A 38 -6.90 9.31 -10.57
C GLU A 38 -5.86 9.45 -9.46
N LYS A 39 -5.55 10.68 -9.02
CA LYS A 39 -4.61 10.94 -7.93
C LYS A 39 -5.24 10.64 -6.59
N ILE A 40 -6.51 10.98 -6.39
CA ILE A 40 -7.27 10.61 -5.18
C ILE A 40 -7.29 9.09 -5.05
N ALA A 41 -7.68 8.38 -6.11
CA ALA A 41 -7.73 6.92 -6.14
C ALA A 41 -6.35 6.31 -5.85
N LYS A 42 -5.27 6.87 -6.41
CA LYS A 42 -3.91 6.39 -6.13
C LYS A 42 -3.51 6.60 -4.67
N VAL A 43 -3.81 7.77 -4.09
CA VAL A 43 -3.55 8.06 -2.67
C VAL A 43 -4.31 7.08 -1.78
N MET A 44 -5.61 6.86 -2.04
CA MET A 44 -6.42 5.90 -1.27
C MET A 44 -5.91 4.47 -1.42
N ASN A 45 -5.49 4.07 -2.62
CA ASN A 45 -4.95 2.74 -2.85
C ASN A 45 -3.64 2.47 -2.08
N VAL A 46 -2.72 3.45 -2.05
CA VAL A 46 -1.42 3.28 -1.38
C VAL A 46 -1.53 3.49 0.13
N ASN A 47 -2.19 4.56 0.57
CA ASN A 47 -2.13 5.00 1.96
C ASN A 47 -3.21 4.37 2.84
N THR A 48 -4.24 3.75 2.25
CA THR A 48 -5.36 3.17 2.99
C THR A 48 -5.54 1.71 2.62
N MET A 49 -5.81 1.42 1.35
CA MET A 49 -6.21 0.08 0.96
C MET A 49 -5.10 -0.96 1.07
N ALA A 50 -3.84 -0.59 0.79
CA ALA A 50 -2.69 -1.47 0.96
C ALA A 50 -2.44 -1.90 2.42
N HIS A 51 -3.05 -1.22 3.40
CA HIS A 51 -2.95 -1.63 4.80
C HIS A 51 -3.97 -2.72 5.16
N ILE A 52 -5.01 -2.87 4.33
CA ILE A 52 -6.13 -3.79 4.56
C ILE A 52 -5.94 -5.07 3.76
N TRP A 53 -5.48 -5.00 2.50
CA TRP A 53 -5.44 -6.15 1.59
C TRP A 53 -4.22 -6.24 0.66
#